data_AF-A0AAW1U4L6-F1
#
_entry.id   AF-A0AAW1U4L6-F1
#
_cell.length_a   1.000
_cell.length_b   1.000
_cell.length_c   1.000
_cell.angle_alpha   90.00
_cell.angle_beta   90.00
_cell.angle_gamma   90.00
#
_symmetry.space_group_name_H-M   'P 1'
#
loop_
_entity.id
_entity.type
_entity.pdbx_description
1 polymer ?
#
loop_
_entity_poly.entity_id
_entity_poly.type
_entity_poly.pdbx_seq_one_letter_code
_entity_poly.pdbx_strand_id
1 'polypeptide(L)'
;MSLAKQRSDFAMCMQTFILLSIYFLTLDLVTCVKINRLEVPEVAHLGTPIVLDCDYSVERDEGLVVKWFFNDRKTLIYQWIPHTKPVTLGVLKGRVNLDYSASSDINSIHRALQITKPGPDLSGNYTCAVSSYFSEDRKTKSMLIVDPGKSLELKQEFHENGNRKIICSAEGVFPQPSMNIHINNSEVNNSVFSVHKRAGLFDVQVMADVPLLTSPKNFPANYIFHKPTSR
;
A
#
# COMPACT_ATOMS: atom_id res chain seq x y z
N MET A 1 -66.25 27.26 26.54
CA MET A 1 -64.96 27.14 25.81
C MET A 1 -65.31 26.78 24.37
N SER A 2 -65.05 27.69 23.42
CA SER A 2 -65.72 27.72 22.10
C SER A 2 -65.32 26.55 21.19
N LEU A 3 -66.32 25.93 20.54
CA LEU A 3 -66.17 24.92 19.47
C LEU A 3 -65.18 25.35 18.37
N ALA A 4 -65.02 26.66 18.14
CA ALA A 4 -64.05 27.19 17.18
C ALA A 4 -62.59 26.97 17.61
N LYS A 5 -62.30 27.03 18.92
CA LYS A 5 -60.95 26.78 19.46
C LYS A 5 -60.59 25.29 19.36
N GLN A 6 -61.53 24.41 19.70
CA GLN A 6 -61.38 22.96 19.56
C GLN A 6 -61.22 22.52 18.09
N ARG A 7 -61.87 23.21 17.14
CA ARG A 7 -61.73 22.96 15.69
C ARG A 7 -60.38 23.47 15.14
N SER A 8 -59.88 24.58 15.68
CA SER A 8 -58.56 25.13 15.36
C SER A 8 -57.41 24.26 15.89
N ASP A 9 -57.54 23.75 17.12
CA ASP A 9 -56.54 22.89 17.76
C ASP A 9 -56.44 21.52 17.05
N PHE A 10 -57.58 20.97 16.59
CA PHE A 10 -57.62 19.73 15.79
C PHE A 10 -56.97 19.90 14.40
N ALA A 11 -57.22 21.03 13.73
CA ALA A 11 -56.66 21.31 12.40
C ALA A 11 -55.13 21.47 12.46
N MET A 12 -54.63 22.15 13.49
CA MET A 12 -53.19 22.34 13.71
C MET A 12 -52.46 21.02 14.00
N CYS A 13 -53.09 20.12 14.76
CA CYS A 13 -52.55 18.79 15.06
C CYS A 13 -52.52 17.88 13.82
N MET A 14 -53.56 17.92 12.99
CA MET A 14 -53.57 17.18 11.72
C MET A 14 -52.47 17.65 10.76
N GLN A 15 -52.21 18.96 10.69
CA GLN A 15 -51.15 19.50 9.85
C GLN A 15 -49.75 19.08 10.31
N THR A 16 -49.50 19.06 11.63
CA THR A 16 -48.22 18.59 12.16
C THR A 16 -48.02 17.08 11.95
N PHE A 17 -49.07 16.26 12.09
CA PHE A 17 -49.01 14.83 11.76
C PHE A 17 -48.76 14.58 10.28
N ILE A 18 -49.39 15.35 9.39
CA ILE A 18 -49.14 15.25 7.94
C ILE A 18 -47.69 15.62 7.63
N LEU A 19 -47.18 16.73 8.18
CA LEU A 19 -45.78 17.14 7.98
C LEU A 19 -44.77 16.12 8.55
N LEU A 20 -45.04 15.55 9.72
CA LEU A 20 -44.23 14.48 10.31
C LEU A 20 -44.29 13.19 9.47
N SER A 21 -45.47 12.82 8.98
CA SER A 21 -45.63 11.64 8.12
C SER A 21 -44.90 11.82 6.79
N ILE A 22 -44.96 13.01 6.17
CA ILE A 22 -44.21 13.35 4.96
C ILE A 22 -42.71 13.30 5.25
N TYR A 23 -42.25 13.85 6.38
CA TYR A 23 -40.85 13.77 6.80
C TYR A 23 -40.36 12.32 6.97
N PHE A 24 -41.16 11.45 7.60
CA PHE A 24 -40.88 10.01 7.72
C PHE A 24 -40.98 9.25 6.37
N LEU A 25 -41.84 9.69 5.44
CA LEU A 25 -41.94 9.15 4.08
C LEU A 25 -40.79 9.61 3.17
N THR A 26 -40.17 10.75 3.45
CA THR A 26 -39.00 11.28 2.72
C THR A 26 -37.65 10.87 3.31
N LEU A 27 -37.65 10.10 4.39
CA LEU A 27 -36.47 9.40 4.90
C LEU A 27 -36.20 8.19 4.01
N ASP A 28 -35.90 8.45 2.73
CA ASP A 28 -35.26 7.46 1.89
C ASP A 28 -33.96 7.06 2.57
N LEU A 29 -33.82 5.78 2.92
CA LEU A 29 -32.52 5.24 3.30
C LEU A 29 -31.56 5.63 2.17
N VAL A 30 -30.53 6.41 2.50
CA VAL A 30 -29.46 6.73 1.55
C VAL A 30 -28.77 5.40 1.22
N THR A 31 -29.22 4.74 0.16
CA THR A 31 -28.60 3.53 -0.35
C THR A 31 -27.21 3.92 -0.82
N CYS A 32 -26.17 3.44 -0.14
CA CYS A 32 -24.81 3.82 -0.45
C CYS A 32 -23.94 2.60 -0.75
N VAL A 33 -23.07 2.75 -1.75
CA VAL A 33 -21.91 1.89 -1.92
C VAL A 33 -21.04 2.06 -0.68
N LYS A 34 -20.53 0.94 -0.15
CA LYS A 34 -19.63 0.95 1.01
C LYS A 34 -18.49 -0.02 0.80
N ILE A 35 -17.26 0.48 0.84
CA ILE A 35 -16.05 -0.34 0.86
C ILE A 35 -15.88 -0.87 2.28
N ASN A 36 -16.12 -2.16 2.46
CA ASN A 36 -15.98 -2.86 3.72
C ASN A 36 -14.49 -2.98 4.10
N ARG A 37 -13.68 -3.47 3.15
CA ARG A 37 -12.25 -3.72 3.39
C ARG A 37 -11.42 -3.43 2.15
N LEU A 38 -10.30 -2.73 2.35
CA LEU A 38 -9.29 -2.50 1.33
C LEU A 38 -8.03 -3.29 1.71
N GLU A 39 -7.62 -4.23 0.88
CA GLU A 39 -6.42 -5.03 1.03
C GLU A 39 -5.38 -4.61 -0.01
N VAL A 40 -4.32 -4.01 0.50
CA VAL A 40 -3.11 -3.64 -0.24
C VAL A 40 -1.96 -4.00 0.71
N PRO A 41 -1.03 -4.88 0.32
CA PRO A 41 0.12 -5.20 1.15
C PRO A 41 0.93 -3.92 1.41
N GLU A 42 1.29 -3.69 2.68
CA GLU A 42 2.18 -2.57 3.02
C GLU A 42 3.57 -2.76 2.40
N VAL A 43 4.03 -4.01 2.37
CA VAL A 43 5.27 -4.44 1.74
C VAL A 43 4.98 -5.60 0.80
N ALA A 44 5.53 -5.54 -0.41
CA ALA A 44 5.47 -6.62 -1.40
C ALA A 44 6.85 -6.87 -2.01
N HIS A 45 7.14 -8.12 -2.34
CA HIS A 45 8.42 -8.49 -2.91
C HIS A 45 8.44 -8.29 -4.42
N LEU A 46 9.56 -7.79 -4.93
CA LEU A 46 9.79 -7.62 -6.36
C LEU A 46 9.52 -8.92 -7.13
N GLY A 47 8.79 -8.80 -8.24
CA GLY A 47 8.49 -9.91 -9.15
C GLY A 47 7.55 -10.98 -8.61
N THR A 48 7.21 -10.96 -7.32
CA THR A 48 6.30 -11.95 -6.69
C THR A 48 4.85 -11.51 -6.90
N PRO A 49 3.96 -12.35 -7.45
CA PRO A 49 2.57 -11.96 -7.68
C PRO A 49 1.88 -11.46 -6.41
N ILE A 50 1.08 -10.42 -6.54
CA ILE A 50 0.31 -9.81 -5.43
C ILE A 50 -1.14 -9.57 -5.84
N VAL A 51 -2.03 -9.56 -4.86
CA VAL A 51 -3.45 -9.25 -5.05
C VAL A 51 -3.78 -7.98 -4.27
N LEU A 52 -4.46 -7.04 -4.93
CA LEU A 52 -5.10 -5.90 -4.29
C LEU A 52 -6.61 -6.15 -4.30
N ASP A 53 -7.24 -6.28 -3.14
CA ASP A 53 -8.68 -6.55 -3.00
C ASP A 53 -9.41 -5.31 -2.46
N CYS A 54 -10.58 -5.03 -3.04
CA CYS A 54 -11.49 -3.99 -2.60
C CYS A 54 -12.85 -4.63 -2.38
N ASP A 55 -13.07 -5.10 -1.15
CA ASP A 55 -14.31 -5.71 -0.72
C ASP A 55 -15.33 -4.61 -0.43
N TYR A 56 -16.48 -4.65 -1.10
CA TYR A 56 -17.55 -3.67 -0.96
C TYR A 56 -18.92 -4.33 -0.94
N SER A 57 -19.89 -3.58 -0.41
CA SER A 57 -21.31 -3.86 -0.50
C SER A 57 -21.99 -2.77 -1.31
N VAL A 58 -22.95 -3.18 -2.13
CA VAL A 58 -23.77 -2.32 -2.96
C VAL A 58 -25.20 -2.84 -2.91
N GLU A 59 -26.14 -1.95 -2.59
CA GLU A 59 -27.58 -2.29 -2.56
C GLU A 59 -28.23 -2.13 -3.93
N ARG A 60 -27.84 -1.08 -4.67
CA ARG A 60 -28.26 -0.80 -6.05
C ARG A 60 -27.04 -0.77 -6.96
N ASP A 61 -26.94 -1.76 -7.82
CA ASP A 61 -25.80 -2.01 -8.72
C ASP A 61 -25.90 -1.29 -10.07
N GLU A 62 -26.97 -0.52 -10.29
CA GLU A 62 -27.12 0.32 -11.47
C GLU A 62 -25.94 1.28 -11.61
N GLY A 63 -25.23 1.17 -12.74
CA GLY A 63 -24.03 1.97 -12.98
C GLY A 63 -22.83 1.59 -12.11
N LEU A 64 -22.78 0.36 -11.57
CA LEU A 64 -21.66 -0.11 -10.77
C LEU A 64 -20.35 -0.07 -11.58
N VAL A 65 -19.35 0.61 -11.04
CA VAL A 65 -17.99 0.67 -11.60
C VAL A 65 -16.97 0.59 -10.47
N VAL A 66 -15.98 -0.29 -10.61
CA VAL A 66 -14.82 -0.39 -9.73
C VAL A 66 -13.62 0.22 -10.43
N LYS A 67 -12.97 1.20 -9.79
CA LYS A 67 -11.79 1.88 -10.32
C LYS A 67 -10.65 1.83 -9.31
N TRP A 68 -9.44 1.64 -9.81
CA TRP A 68 -8.23 1.86 -9.01
C TRP A 68 -7.42 3.01 -9.58
N PHE A 69 -6.93 3.85 -8.69
CA PHE A 69 -6.04 4.95 -9.01
C PHE A 69 -4.71 4.82 -8.30
N PHE A 70 -3.66 5.32 -8.93
CA PHE A 70 -2.29 5.33 -8.40
C PHE A 70 -1.83 6.75 -8.09
N ASN A 71 -1.09 6.91 -6.99
CA ASN A 71 -0.48 8.14 -6.47
C ASN A 71 -1.44 9.34 -6.44
N ASP A 72 -2.29 9.35 -5.40
CA ASP A 72 -3.23 10.43 -5.06
C ASP A 72 -4.24 10.75 -6.15
N ARG A 73 -4.81 9.70 -6.76
CA ARG A 73 -5.89 9.78 -7.76
C ARG A 73 -5.50 10.43 -9.09
N LYS A 74 -4.22 10.70 -9.33
CA LYS A 74 -3.74 11.34 -10.56
C LYS A 74 -3.89 10.45 -11.79
N THR A 75 -3.79 9.14 -11.61
CA THR A 75 -3.76 8.18 -12.72
C THR A 75 -4.73 7.02 -12.48
N LEU A 76 -5.74 6.87 -13.35
CA LEU A 76 -6.56 5.66 -13.41
C LEU A 76 -5.70 4.51 -13.95
N ILE A 77 -5.64 3.40 -13.21
CA ILE A 77 -4.77 2.25 -13.54
C ILE A 77 -5.55 0.95 -13.77
N TYR A 78 -6.79 0.88 -13.31
CA TYR A 78 -7.69 -0.25 -13.53
C TYR A 78 -9.15 0.21 -13.47
N GLN A 79 -9.99 -0.35 -14.33
CA GLN A 79 -11.44 -0.17 -14.29
C GLN A 79 -12.15 -1.47 -14.61
N TRP A 80 -13.23 -1.75 -13.89
CA TRP A 80 -14.13 -2.86 -14.16
C TRP A 80 -15.60 -2.44 -14.03
N ILE A 81 -16.44 -2.97 -14.92
CA ILE A 81 -17.90 -2.82 -14.94
C ILE A 81 -18.48 -4.25 -14.97
N PRO A 82 -19.52 -4.59 -14.18
CA PRO A 82 -20.14 -5.91 -14.24
C PRO A 82 -20.45 -6.39 -15.66
N HIS A 83 -20.34 -7.70 -15.88
CA HIS A 83 -20.49 -8.36 -17.20
C HIS A 83 -19.44 -8.00 -18.26
N THR A 84 -18.40 -7.24 -17.91
CA THR A 84 -17.28 -6.93 -18.80
C THR A 84 -15.97 -7.52 -18.28
N LYS A 85 -14.97 -7.65 -19.16
CA LYS A 85 -13.60 -7.89 -18.74
C LYS A 85 -12.99 -6.60 -18.19
N PRO A 86 -12.18 -6.68 -17.12
CA PRO A 86 -11.49 -5.51 -16.61
C PRO A 86 -10.52 -4.90 -17.63
N VAL A 87 -10.30 -3.60 -17.53
CA VAL A 87 -9.38 -2.84 -18.37
C VAL A 87 -8.27 -2.26 -17.51
N THR A 88 -7.02 -2.47 -17.92
CA THR A 88 -5.82 -1.90 -17.27
C THR A 88 -5.27 -0.73 -18.04
N LEU A 89 -4.76 0.26 -17.29
CA LEU A 89 -4.24 1.53 -17.81
C LEU A 89 -2.94 1.89 -17.07
N GLY A 90 -2.20 2.87 -17.59
CA GLY A 90 -1.02 3.41 -16.94
C GLY A 90 0.02 2.34 -16.56
N VAL A 91 0.52 2.42 -15.32
CA VAL A 91 1.58 1.53 -14.81
C VAL A 91 1.18 0.05 -14.70
N LEU A 92 -0.13 -0.27 -14.74
CA LEU A 92 -0.63 -1.65 -14.69
C LEU A 92 -0.88 -2.28 -16.05
N LYS A 93 -0.73 -1.53 -17.15
CA LYS A 93 -0.99 -2.04 -18.50
C LYS A 93 -0.11 -3.26 -18.79
N GLY A 94 -0.76 -4.39 -19.08
CA GLY A 94 -0.08 -5.66 -19.40
C GLY A 94 0.56 -6.37 -18.20
N ARG A 95 0.28 -5.95 -16.96
CA ARG A 95 0.86 -6.54 -15.74
C ARG A 95 -0.16 -7.25 -14.83
N VAL A 96 -1.45 -7.16 -15.15
CA VAL A 96 -2.54 -7.73 -14.34
C VAL A 96 -3.12 -8.97 -15.03
N ASN A 97 -3.42 -10.00 -14.25
CA ASN A 97 -4.22 -11.13 -14.70
C ASN A 97 -5.70 -10.71 -14.81
N LEU A 98 -6.17 -10.45 -16.03
CA LEU A 98 -7.55 -10.01 -16.30
C LEU A 98 -8.61 -11.11 -16.09
N ASP A 99 -8.18 -12.35 -15.90
CA ASP A 99 -9.04 -13.50 -15.64
C ASP A 99 -9.14 -13.82 -14.14
N TYR A 100 -8.44 -13.08 -13.28
CA TYR A 100 -8.51 -13.26 -11.84
C TYR A 100 -9.92 -12.98 -11.32
N SER A 101 -10.52 -13.96 -10.64
CA SER A 101 -11.82 -13.87 -9.99
C SER A 101 -11.65 -13.87 -8.47
N ALA A 102 -12.15 -12.83 -7.83
CA ALA A 102 -12.10 -12.63 -6.38
C ALA A 102 -13.35 -13.16 -5.66
N SER A 103 -14.44 -13.37 -6.40
CA SER A 103 -15.76 -13.71 -5.88
C SER A 103 -16.56 -14.46 -6.94
N SER A 104 -17.52 -15.29 -6.49
CA SER A 104 -18.51 -15.94 -7.36
C SER A 104 -19.70 -15.03 -7.69
N ASP A 105 -19.89 -13.92 -6.97
CA ASP A 105 -20.97 -12.96 -7.20
C ASP A 105 -20.66 -12.05 -8.39
N ILE A 106 -21.60 -11.99 -9.35
CA ILE A 106 -21.52 -11.25 -10.61
C ILE A 106 -21.14 -9.77 -10.43
N ASN A 107 -21.59 -9.18 -9.33
CA ASN A 107 -21.35 -7.76 -9.00
C ASN A 107 -20.03 -7.53 -8.28
N SER A 108 -19.26 -8.59 -7.99
CA SER A 108 -18.00 -8.50 -7.27
C SER A 108 -16.88 -9.41 -7.79
N ILE A 109 -17.09 -10.12 -8.92
CA ILE A 109 -16.12 -11.07 -9.52
C ILE A 109 -14.73 -10.45 -9.69
N HIS A 110 -14.64 -9.23 -10.22
CA HIS A 110 -13.36 -8.55 -10.49
C HIS A 110 -13.14 -7.33 -9.58
N ARG A 111 -13.62 -7.41 -8.32
CA ARG A 111 -13.37 -6.39 -7.28
C ARG A 111 -11.90 -6.30 -6.87
N ALA A 112 -11.16 -7.39 -7.05
CA ALA A 112 -9.72 -7.47 -6.80
C ALA A 112 -8.95 -7.64 -8.11
N LEU A 113 -7.70 -7.19 -8.10
CA LEU A 113 -6.78 -7.34 -9.22
C LEU A 113 -5.49 -8.05 -8.78
N GLN A 114 -5.05 -9.02 -9.58
CA GLN A 114 -3.80 -9.74 -9.36
C GLN A 114 -2.72 -9.18 -10.28
N ILE A 115 -1.72 -8.53 -9.68
CA ILE A 115 -0.51 -8.07 -10.38
C ILE A 115 0.45 -9.25 -10.46
N THR A 116 0.81 -9.65 -11.67
CA THR A 116 1.58 -10.87 -11.94
C THR A 116 3.07 -10.71 -11.67
N LYS A 117 3.63 -9.52 -11.96
CA LYS A 117 5.05 -9.23 -11.79
C LYS A 117 5.23 -7.78 -11.34
N PRO A 118 5.11 -7.49 -10.03
CA PRO A 118 5.29 -6.14 -9.52
C PRO A 118 6.74 -5.68 -9.65
N GLY A 119 6.93 -4.41 -10.00
CA GLY A 119 8.23 -3.77 -10.12
C GLY A 119 8.35 -2.54 -9.21
N PRO A 120 9.55 -1.99 -9.02
CA PRO A 120 9.79 -0.83 -8.15
C PRO A 120 8.86 0.37 -8.41
N ASP A 121 8.48 0.58 -9.67
CA ASP A 121 7.57 1.63 -10.15
C ASP A 121 6.13 1.49 -9.66
N LEU A 122 5.78 0.35 -9.05
CA LEU A 122 4.48 0.11 -8.42
C LEU A 122 4.44 0.46 -6.93
N SER A 123 5.53 1.00 -6.37
CA SER A 123 5.51 1.54 -5.00
C SER A 123 4.75 2.86 -4.97
N GLY A 124 3.75 2.99 -4.09
CA GLY A 124 2.94 4.20 -4.00
C GLY A 124 1.57 4.00 -3.37
N ASN A 125 0.71 5.01 -3.52
CA ASN A 125 -0.64 5.02 -2.97
C ASN A 125 -1.65 4.44 -3.96
N TYR A 126 -2.40 3.44 -3.51
CA TYR A 126 -3.46 2.78 -4.26
C TYR A 126 -4.82 3.17 -3.69
N THR A 127 -5.66 3.79 -4.52
CA THR A 127 -7.02 4.18 -4.14
C THR A 127 -8.03 3.34 -4.90
N CYS A 128 -8.80 2.52 -4.20
CA CYS A 128 -10.01 1.92 -4.76
C CYS A 128 -11.17 2.91 -4.66
N ALA A 129 -11.93 3.05 -5.74
CA ALA A 129 -13.17 3.80 -5.79
C ALA A 129 -14.25 2.92 -6.40
N VAL A 130 -15.35 2.75 -5.66
CA VAL A 130 -16.50 1.98 -6.11
C VAL A 130 -17.67 2.94 -6.23
N SER A 131 -18.22 3.05 -7.43
CA SER A 131 -19.28 4.00 -7.77
C SER A 131 -20.51 3.24 -8.27
N SER A 132 -21.69 3.78 -7.99
CA SER A 132 -22.98 3.47 -8.64
C SER A 132 -23.56 4.77 -9.19
N TYR A 133 -24.74 4.73 -9.83
CA TYR A 133 -25.46 5.97 -10.17
C TYR A 133 -25.86 6.82 -8.96
N PHE A 134 -25.94 6.22 -7.76
CA PHE A 134 -26.49 6.87 -6.58
C PHE A 134 -25.42 7.36 -5.59
N SER A 135 -24.27 6.70 -5.54
CA SER A 135 -23.26 6.96 -4.52
C SER A 135 -21.89 6.40 -4.91
N GLU A 136 -20.87 6.86 -4.20
CA GLU A 136 -19.50 6.40 -4.36
C GLU A 136 -18.81 6.33 -3.00
N ASP A 137 -18.00 5.29 -2.79
CA ASP A 137 -17.08 5.21 -1.66
C ASP A 137 -15.64 4.97 -2.15
N ARG A 138 -14.66 5.43 -1.37
CA ARG A 138 -13.24 5.39 -1.71
C ARG A 138 -12.38 5.11 -0.49
N LYS A 139 -11.39 4.23 -0.67
CA LYS A 139 -10.34 4.00 0.33
C LYS A 139 -8.97 3.97 -0.32
N THR A 140 -7.95 4.38 0.45
CA THR A 140 -6.56 4.43 0.00
C THR A 140 -5.67 3.65 0.95
N LYS A 141 -4.70 2.92 0.41
CA LYS A 141 -3.59 2.29 1.13
C LYS A 141 -2.30 2.43 0.34
N SER A 142 -1.18 2.45 1.02
CA SER A 142 0.16 2.53 0.42
C SER A 142 0.78 1.14 0.32
N MET A 143 1.61 0.94 -0.70
CA MET A 143 2.41 -0.26 -0.90
C MET A 143 3.85 0.13 -1.23
N LEU A 144 4.80 -0.54 -0.60
CA LEU A 144 6.22 -0.47 -0.92
C LEU A 144 6.65 -1.80 -1.55
N ILE A 145 7.23 -1.74 -2.75
CA ILE A 145 7.94 -2.89 -3.31
C ILE A 145 9.33 -2.92 -2.68
N VAL A 146 9.79 -4.11 -2.28
CA VAL A 146 11.13 -4.33 -1.74
C VAL A 146 11.84 -5.45 -2.49
N ASP A 147 13.14 -5.28 -2.66
CA ASP A 147 14.06 -6.31 -3.06
C ASP A 147 15.30 -6.20 -2.15
N PRO A 148 15.57 -7.19 -1.28
CA PRO A 148 16.79 -7.16 -0.47
C PRO A 148 18.06 -7.32 -1.32
N GLY A 149 17.92 -7.57 -2.63
CA GLY A 149 18.99 -7.83 -3.58
C GLY A 149 19.73 -9.12 -3.29
N LYS A 150 20.94 -9.23 -3.84
CA LYS A 150 21.85 -10.33 -3.49
C LYS A 150 22.37 -10.15 -2.07
N SER A 151 22.82 -11.25 -1.44
CA SER A 151 23.45 -11.23 -0.12
C SER A 151 24.51 -10.13 0.00
N LEU A 152 24.57 -9.49 1.17
CA LEU A 152 25.59 -8.50 1.50
C LEU A 152 27.00 -9.12 1.39
N GLU A 153 27.85 -8.54 0.55
CA GLU A 153 29.25 -8.97 0.40
C GLU A 153 30.18 -8.07 1.20
N LEU A 154 30.99 -8.67 2.09
CA LEU A 154 32.06 -7.99 2.82
C LEU A 154 33.42 -8.49 2.32
N LYS A 155 34.23 -7.58 1.79
CA LYS A 155 35.60 -7.83 1.32
C LYS A 155 36.58 -7.00 2.14
N GLN A 156 37.75 -7.59 2.38
CA GLN A 156 38.85 -6.94 3.08
C GLN A 156 40.12 -7.03 2.22
N GLU A 157 40.70 -5.87 1.92
CA GLU A 157 41.96 -5.73 1.21
C GLU A 157 43.04 -5.25 2.19
N PHE A 158 44.27 -5.77 2.05
CA PHE A 158 45.40 -5.37 2.88
C PHE A 158 46.30 -4.43 2.10
N HIS A 159 46.69 -3.32 2.74
CA HIS A 159 47.69 -2.41 2.21
C HIS A 159 49.09 -2.77 2.72
N GLU A 160 50.12 -2.44 1.95
CA GLU A 160 51.52 -2.68 2.31
C GLU A 160 51.93 -2.00 3.63
N ASN A 161 51.29 -0.88 3.98
CA ASN A 161 51.50 -0.14 5.22
C ASN A 161 50.80 -0.77 6.45
N GLY A 162 50.14 -1.92 6.30
CA GLY A 162 49.39 -2.61 7.35
C GLY A 162 47.95 -2.13 7.55
N ASN A 163 47.51 -1.08 6.86
CA ASN A 163 46.11 -0.66 6.87
C ASN A 163 45.24 -1.69 6.13
N ARG A 164 43.95 -1.67 6.46
CA ARG A 164 42.96 -2.56 5.86
C ARG A 164 41.88 -1.72 5.21
N LYS A 165 41.54 -2.07 3.97
CA LYS A 165 40.42 -1.48 3.26
C LYS A 165 39.25 -2.44 3.32
N ILE A 166 38.19 -2.00 3.97
CA ILE A 166 36.95 -2.74 4.13
C ILE A 166 35.99 -2.26 3.06
N ILE A 167 35.42 -3.20 2.30
CA ILE A 167 34.47 -2.94 1.23
C ILE A 167 33.23 -3.75 1.53
N CYS A 168 32.09 -3.09 1.69
CA CYS A 168 30.79 -3.72 1.86
C CYS A 168 29.92 -3.35 0.66
N SER A 169 29.33 -4.34 -0.03
CA SER A 169 28.53 -4.11 -1.22
C SER A 169 27.25 -4.93 -1.23
N ALA A 170 26.19 -4.37 -1.80
CA ALA A 170 24.94 -5.05 -2.09
C ALA A 170 24.49 -4.71 -3.51
N GLU A 171 24.01 -5.72 -4.25
CA GLU A 171 23.61 -5.58 -5.66
C GLU A 171 22.12 -5.80 -5.83
N GLY A 172 21.49 -5.01 -6.71
CA GLY A 172 20.10 -5.20 -7.09
C GLY A 172 19.08 -4.95 -5.98
N VAL A 173 19.38 -4.06 -5.03
CA VAL A 173 18.48 -3.78 -3.90
C VAL A 173 17.45 -2.71 -4.24
N PHE A 174 16.28 -2.74 -3.58
CA PHE A 174 15.27 -1.70 -3.64
C PHE A 174 14.45 -1.66 -2.34
N PRO A 175 14.10 -0.48 -1.79
CA PRO A 175 14.44 0.88 -2.24
C PRO A 175 15.94 1.20 -2.09
N GLN A 176 16.37 2.43 -2.40
CA GLN A 176 17.75 2.84 -2.19
C GLN A 176 18.11 2.69 -0.69
N PRO A 177 19.12 1.88 -0.34
CA PRO A 177 19.48 1.62 1.05
C PRO A 177 20.41 2.71 1.59
N SER A 178 20.58 2.72 2.91
CA SER A 178 21.73 3.33 3.58
C SER A 178 22.69 2.23 4.06
N MET A 179 24.00 2.49 4.03
CA MET A 179 25.02 1.56 4.53
C MET A 179 26.11 2.31 5.28
N ASN A 180 26.39 1.84 6.51
CA ASN A 180 27.43 2.38 7.37
C ASN A 180 28.36 1.24 7.83
N ILE A 181 29.64 1.54 8.02
CA ILE A 181 30.61 0.58 8.57
C ILE A 181 30.85 0.93 10.03
N HIS A 182 30.69 -0.05 10.92
CA HIS A 182 30.98 0.08 12.35
C HIS A 182 32.12 -0.85 12.77
N ILE A 183 33.03 -0.33 13.60
CA ILE A 183 34.12 -1.08 14.22
C ILE A 183 34.06 -0.83 15.72
N ASN A 184 34.01 -1.89 16.52
CA ASN A 184 33.85 -1.80 17.97
C ASN A 184 32.72 -0.84 18.40
N ASN A 185 31.58 -0.92 17.71
CA ASN A 185 30.40 -0.08 17.94
C ASN A 185 30.57 1.43 17.62
N SER A 186 31.69 1.83 17.02
CA SER A 186 31.92 3.19 16.51
C SER A 186 31.83 3.20 14.99
N GLU A 187 31.08 4.16 14.44
CA GLU A 187 31.00 4.36 12.99
C GLU A 187 32.33 4.87 12.44
N VAL A 188 32.69 4.40 11.24
CA VAL A 188 33.96 4.74 10.59
C VAL A 188 33.78 6.01 9.74
N ASN A 189 34.29 7.14 10.24
CA ASN A 189 34.04 8.47 9.65
C ASN A 189 34.62 8.70 8.24
N ASN A 190 35.63 7.94 7.81
CA ASN A 190 36.23 8.05 6.47
C ASN A 190 35.61 7.09 5.45
N SER A 191 34.37 6.65 5.68
CA SER A 191 33.66 5.78 4.73
C SER A 191 33.23 6.54 3.47
N VAL A 192 33.53 5.98 2.30
CA VAL A 192 33.07 6.45 1.00
C VAL A 192 31.90 5.59 0.55
N PHE A 193 30.72 6.21 0.40
CA PHE A 193 29.51 5.54 -0.08
C PHE A 193 29.29 5.83 -1.57
N SER A 194 29.05 4.78 -2.34
CA SER A 194 28.75 4.83 -3.77
C SER A 194 27.43 4.13 -4.06
N VAL A 195 26.64 4.75 -4.93
CA VAL A 195 25.31 4.27 -5.33
C VAL A 195 25.23 4.33 -6.83
N HIS A 196 24.75 3.24 -7.44
CA HIS A 196 24.54 3.16 -8.86
C HIS A 196 23.17 2.54 -9.14
N LYS A 197 22.35 3.20 -9.96
CA LYS A 197 20.99 2.73 -10.26
C LYS A 197 20.98 2.00 -11.61
N ARG A 198 20.49 0.76 -11.63
CA ARG A 198 20.35 -0.07 -12.84
C ARG A 198 18.96 -0.69 -12.91
N ALA A 199 18.25 -0.44 -14.02
CA ALA A 199 16.91 -0.99 -14.27
C ALA A 199 15.89 -0.78 -13.12
N GLY A 200 16.01 0.32 -12.36
CA GLY A 200 15.14 0.63 -11.23
C GLY A 200 15.63 0.11 -9.87
N LEU A 201 16.66 -0.73 -9.84
CA LEU A 201 17.33 -1.25 -8.64
C LEU A 201 18.63 -0.49 -8.35
N PHE A 202 19.19 -0.70 -7.16
CA PHE A 202 20.39 -0.05 -6.70
C PHE A 202 21.50 -1.07 -6.45
N ASP A 203 22.68 -0.81 -7.02
CA ASP A 203 23.93 -1.42 -6.62
C ASP A 203 24.65 -0.40 -5.73
N VAL A 204 25.00 -0.82 -4.52
CA VAL A 204 25.58 0.07 -3.50
C VAL A 204 26.85 -0.51 -2.95
N GLN A 205 27.80 0.36 -2.63
CA GLN A 205 29.07 -0.04 -2.01
C GLN A 205 29.54 1.05 -1.05
N VAL A 206 29.96 0.64 0.15
CA VAL A 206 30.63 1.48 1.14
C VAL A 206 32.05 0.96 1.36
N MET A 207 33.03 1.88 1.34
CA MET A 207 34.45 1.57 1.45
C MET A 207 35.05 2.38 2.60
N ALA A 208 35.84 1.76 3.47
CA ALA A 208 36.55 2.48 4.53
C ALA A 208 37.97 1.97 4.73
N ASP A 209 38.90 2.89 4.92
CA ASP A 209 40.28 2.59 5.30
C ASP A 209 40.42 2.58 6.81
N VAL A 210 40.83 1.44 7.36
CA VAL A 210 40.96 1.22 8.80
C VAL A 210 42.43 1.04 9.13
N PRO A 211 42.99 1.79 10.09
CA PRO A 211 44.35 1.59 10.54
C PRO A 211 44.52 0.19 11.16
N LEU A 212 45.76 -0.31 11.16
CA LEU A 212 46.10 -1.59 11.77
C LEU A 212 45.54 -1.65 13.22
N LEU A 213 44.56 -2.54 13.46
CA LEU A 213 44.01 -2.76 14.79
C LEU A 213 45.10 -3.33 15.69
N THR A 214 45.70 -2.48 16.53
CA THR A 214 46.59 -2.89 17.62
C THR A 214 45.77 -3.51 18.75
N SER A 215 45.29 -4.74 18.55
CA SER A 215 45.21 -5.81 19.57
C SER A 215 44.09 -6.82 19.24
N PRO A 216 44.40 -8.13 19.23
CA PRO A 216 43.41 -9.15 19.49
C PRO A 216 43.18 -9.19 21.01
N LYS A 217 42.26 -8.39 21.55
CA LYS A 217 41.73 -8.69 22.89
C LYS A 217 40.65 -9.75 22.71
N ASN A 218 40.95 -10.96 23.17
CA ASN A 218 40.08 -12.12 23.26
C ASN A 218 38.60 -11.72 23.40
N PHE A 219 37.78 -12.12 22.43
CA PHE A 219 36.33 -12.06 22.54
C PHE A 219 35.85 -13.38 23.15
N PRO A 220 35.33 -13.41 24.39
CA PRO A 220 34.47 -14.51 24.81
C PRO A 220 33.16 -14.41 24.03
N ALA A 221 32.89 -15.41 23.20
CA ALA A 221 31.64 -15.52 22.46
C ALA A 221 30.50 -15.81 23.45
N ASN A 222 29.70 -14.79 23.76
CA ASN A 222 28.40 -14.98 24.39
C ASN A 222 27.32 -14.33 23.51
N TYR A 223 26.47 -15.16 22.94
CA TYR A 223 25.26 -14.74 22.24
C TYR A 223 24.14 -14.53 23.26
N ILE A 224 23.57 -13.32 23.31
CA ILE A 224 22.34 -13.04 24.05
C ILE A 224 21.27 -12.61 23.04
N PHE A 225 20.23 -13.43 22.91
CA PHE A 225 19.02 -13.05 22.17
C PHE A 225 18.13 -12.19 23.06
N HIS A 226 17.92 -10.92 22.68
CA HIS A 226 16.86 -10.11 23.27
C HIS A 226 15.56 -10.30 22.48
N LYS A 227 14.51 -10.72 23.19
CA LYS A 227 13.14 -10.77 22.70
C LYS A 227 12.59 -9.33 22.59
N PRO A 228 11.85 -8.96 21.53
CA PRO A 228 11.22 -7.64 21.47
C PRO A 228 10.09 -7.58 22.51
N THR A 229 10.14 -6.58 23.39
CA THR A 229 9.00 -6.17 24.22
C THR A 229 7.99 -5.44 23.34
N SER A 230 6.74 -5.91 23.34
CA SER A 230 5.61 -5.22 22.73
C SER A 230 5.29 -3.94 23.51
N ARG A 231 5.15 -2.82 22.81
CA ARG A 231 4.26 -1.77 23.23
C ARG A 231 3.65 -1.10 22.00
#